data_AF-A0A1C0ABM2-F1
#
_entry.id   AF-A0A1C0ABM2-F1
#
_cell.length_a   1.000
_cell.length_b   1.000
_cell.length_c   1.000
_cell.angle_alpha   90.00
_cell.angle_beta   90.00
_cell.angle_gamma   90.00
#
_symmetry.space_group_name_H-M   'P 1'
#
loop_
_entity.id
_entity.type
_entity.pdbx_description
1 polymer ?
#
loop_
_entity_poly.entity_id
_entity_poly.type
_entity_poly.pdbx_seq_one_letter_code
_entity_poly.pdbx_strand_id
1 'polypeptide(L)'
;MKLQLKKQLLSKVNLMILVIILISFSLVIVSFTQEQIGRAIFQTIILAVLTFLGLSSLFNQLNKPPSKSTNNLQSKLTKFINGGNKITQLIVEVDDDVDDLTKTFNQVILNLQETLSKIVKETEDIEDTSQLLKEASSEGNIIIEQAIDTIQSISTAIEQISASNQEISIFSEHTSQAAQEGKEDIEKAIEQIESIKLVTQNSTTHMERLNEKTGQINQIADLITNIADQTNLLALNAAIEAARAGEHGRGFAVVAEEIRNLAEETAGATGKITELIKDIKLETNQALTASKNGKDEALKGQTIITQLGNNFSKILEQIEETTSQIQQATAATEELATESDEMVNMTDGVKLIMDEIINSTTYMSDSLQGLYQMIEEFKN
;
A
#
# COMPACT_ATOMS: atom_id res chain seq x y z
N MET A 1 -147.33 79.03 -66.21
CA MET A 1 -147.26 77.59 -65.84
C MET A 1 -146.07 76.83 -66.47
N LYS A 2 -145.64 77.07 -67.73
CA LYS A 2 -144.51 76.33 -68.37
C LYS A 2 -143.09 76.60 -67.80
N LEU A 3 -142.86 77.69 -67.05
CA LEU A 3 -141.52 78.07 -66.56
C LEU A 3 -141.04 77.27 -65.33
N GLN A 4 -141.96 76.75 -64.50
CA GLN A 4 -141.61 75.94 -63.32
C GLN A 4 -141.18 74.51 -63.67
N LEU A 5 -141.75 73.91 -64.72
CA LEU A 5 -141.38 72.56 -65.16
C LEU A 5 -139.93 72.48 -65.67
N LYS A 6 -139.46 73.53 -66.36
CA LYS A 6 -138.10 73.57 -66.94
C LYS A 6 -137.01 73.66 -65.85
N LYS A 7 -137.28 74.38 -64.75
CA LYS A 7 -136.34 74.46 -63.59
C LYS A 7 -136.24 73.14 -62.82
N GLN A 8 -137.34 72.42 -62.63
CA GLN A 8 -137.28 71.08 -62.01
C GLN A 8 -136.55 70.06 -62.89
N LEU A 9 -136.70 70.13 -64.22
CA LEU A 9 -135.97 69.27 -65.14
C LEU A 9 -134.46 69.56 -65.12
N LEU A 10 -134.06 70.84 -65.17
CA LEU A 10 -132.65 71.24 -65.10
C LEU A 10 -131.98 70.85 -63.77
N SER A 11 -132.68 70.95 -62.65
CA SER A 11 -132.17 70.52 -61.34
C SER A 11 -131.91 69.01 -61.28
N LYS A 12 -132.83 68.18 -61.81
CA LYS A 12 -132.63 66.72 -61.88
C LYS A 12 -131.50 66.32 -62.81
N VAL A 13 -131.34 67.00 -63.95
CA VAL A 13 -130.22 66.77 -64.88
C VAL A 13 -128.88 67.14 -64.25
N ASN A 14 -128.79 68.28 -63.56
CA ASN A 14 -127.56 68.66 -62.85
C ASN A 14 -127.23 67.69 -61.71
N LEU A 15 -128.23 67.20 -60.97
CA LEU A 15 -128.04 66.19 -59.93
C LEU A 15 -127.53 64.86 -60.53
N MET A 16 -128.09 64.44 -61.67
CA MET A 16 -127.67 63.22 -62.35
C MET A 16 -126.23 63.31 -62.89
N ILE A 17 -125.84 64.46 -63.46
CA ILE A 17 -124.47 64.72 -63.91
C ILE A 17 -123.49 64.69 -62.72
N LEU A 18 -123.87 65.29 -61.58
CA LEU A 18 -123.03 65.29 -60.37
C LEU A 18 -122.82 63.87 -59.82
N VAL A 19 -123.86 63.02 -59.84
CA VAL A 19 -123.76 61.61 -59.41
C VAL A 19 -122.88 60.80 -60.37
N ILE A 20 -122.97 61.02 -61.68
CA ILE A 20 -122.12 60.34 -62.67
C ILE A 20 -120.64 60.74 -62.49
N ILE A 21 -120.36 62.03 -62.22
CA ILE A 21 -119.01 62.51 -61.94
C ILE A 21 -118.46 61.91 -60.63
N LEU A 22 -119.28 61.80 -59.58
CA LEU A 22 -118.87 61.18 -58.32
C LEU A 22 -118.57 59.68 -58.49
N ILE A 23 -119.40 58.96 -59.26
CA ILE A 23 -119.18 57.54 -59.54
C ILE A 23 -117.92 57.33 -60.40
N SER A 24 -117.72 58.14 -61.45
CA SER A 24 -116.51 58.05 -62.28
C SER A 24 -115.24 58.40 -61.50
N PHE A 25 -115.30 59.40 -60.62
CA PHE A 25 -114.17 59.75 -59.74
C PHE A 25 -113.87 58.64 -58.72
N SER A 26 -114.90 57.98 -58.17
CA SER A 26 -114.73 56.83 -57.27
C SER A 26 -114.07 55.63 -57.98
N LEU A 27 -114.45 55.37 -59.24
CA LEU A 27 -113.86 54.29 -60.05
C LEU A 27 -112.39 54.54 -60.38
N VAL A 28 -112.01 55.80 -60.65
CA VAL A 28 -110.61 56.18 -60.91
C VAL A 28 -109.74 56.08 -59.66
N ILE A 29 -110.26 56.42 -58.47
CA ILE A 29 -109.51 56.24 -57.22
C ILE A 29 -109.30 54.74 -56.92
N VAL A 30 -110.31 53.90 -57.13
CA VAL A 30 -110.20 52.45 -56.92
C VAL A 30 -109.19 51.83 -57.89
N SER A 31 -109.21 52.20 -59.18
CA SER A 31 -108.22 51.68 -60.14
C SER A 31 -106.79 52.17 -59.84
N PHE A 32 -106.63 53.42 -59.39
CA PHE A 32 -105.33 53.97 -59.02
C PHE A 32 -104.73 53.31 -57.75
N THR A 33 -105.56 52.99 -56.75
CA THR A 33 -105.10 52.31 -55.53
C THR A 33 -104.69 50.85 -55.79
N GLN A 34 -105.39 50.13 -56.67
CA GLN A 34 -105.03 48.76 -57.06
C GLN A 34 -103.67 48.69 -57.78
N GLU A 35 -103.36 49.65 -58.66
CA GLU A 35 -102.07 49.66 -59.39
C GLU A 35 -100.88 49.93 -58.45
N GLN A 36 -101.05 50.83 -57.47
CA GLN A 36 -100.00 51.15 -56.48
C GLN A 36 -99.72 49.99 -55.53
N ILE A 37 -100.75 49.27 -55.08
CA ILE A 37 -100.59 48.07 -54.23
C ILE A 37 -99.86 46.96 -55.01
N GLY A 38 -100.20 46.75 -56.28
CA GLY A 38 -99.53 45.77 -57.14
C GLY A 38 -98.03 46.05 -57.30
N ARG A 39 -97.63 47.31 -57.53
CA ARG A 39 -96.22 47.71 -57.63
C ARG A 39 -95.45 47.55 -56.33
N ALA A 40 -96.06 47.91 -55.19
CA ALA A 40 -95.43 47.78 -53.87
C ALA A 40 -95.18 46.31 -53.48
N ILE A 41 -96.14 45.41 -53.78
CA ILE A 41 -95.99 43.96 -53.56
C ILE A 41 -94.88 43.38 -54.46
N PHE A 42 -94.81 43.80 -55.73
CA PHE A 42 -93.78 43.32 -56.65
C PHE A 42 -92.35 43.74 -56.22
N GLN A 43 -92.17 44.99 -55.77
CA GLN A 43 -90.88 45.48 -55.29
C GLN A 43 -90.42 44.79 -54.00
N THR A 44 -91.34 44.52 -53.07
CA THR A 44 -91.02 43.79 -51.82
C THR A 44 -90.66 42.33 -52.08
N ILE A 45 -91.30 41.67 -53.04
CA ILE A 45 -90.93 40.31 -53.47
C ILE A 45 -89.53 40.29 -54.08
N ILE A 46 -89.17 41.26 -54.94
CA ILE A 46 -87.82 41.33 -55.53
C ILE A 46 -86.75 41.53 -54.45
N LEU A 47 -86.98 42.45 -53.51
CA LEU A 47 -86.04 42.67 -52.39
C LEU A 47 -85.89 41.42 -51.53
N ALA A 48 -86.99 40.74 -51.19
CA ALA A 48 -86.96 39.48 -50.45
C ALA A 48 -86.15 38.40 -51.19
N VAL A 49 -86.36 38.24 -52.50
CA VAL A 49 -85.61 37.28 -53.33
C VAL A 49 -84.13 37.64 -53.39
N LEU A 50 -83.77 38.91 -53.56
CA LEU A 50 -82.36 39.34 -53.58
C LEU A 50 -81.68 39.13 -52.23
N THR A 51 -82.36 39.42 -51.12
CA THR A 51 -81.83 39.12 -49.78
C THR A 51 -81.70 37.63 -49.54
N PHE A 52 -82.64 36.81 -50.01
CA PHE A 52 -82.58 35.35 -49.90
C PHE A 52 -81.44 34.76 -50.75
N LEU A 53 -81.25 35.24 -51.99
CA LEU A 53 -80.15 34.83 -52.85
C LEU A 53 -78.80 35.29 -52.30
N GLY A 54 -78.72 36.50 -51.73
CA GLY A 54 -77.52 37.01 -51.06
C GLY A 54 -77.18 36.19 -49.81
N LEU A 55 -78.16 35.91 -48.95
CA LEU A 55 -78.00 35.07 -47.77
C LEU A 55 -77.68 33.62 -48.13
N SER A 56 -78.26 33.06 -49.20
CA SER A 56 -77.97 31.72 -49.69
C SER A 56 -76.56 31.62 -50.28
N SER A 57 -76.10 32.65 -50.99
CA SER A 57 -74.73 32.72 -51.51
C SER A 57 -73.71 32.84 -50.38
N LEU A 58 -73.97 33.66 -49.36
CA LEU A 58 -73.17 33.76 -48.14
C LEU A 58 -73.15 32.45 -47.35
N PHE A 59 -74.31 31.80 -47.19
CA PHE A 59 -74.41 30.51 -46.50
C PHE A 59 -73.61 29.42 -47.24
N ASN A 60 -73.62 29.41 -48.58
CA ASN A 60 -72.79 28.49 -49.38
C ASN A 60 -71.28 28.82 -49.33
N GLN A 61 -70.89 30.09 -49.13
CA GLN A 61 -69.48 30.44 -48.96
C GLN A 61 -68.95 30.06 -47.58
N LEU A 62 -69.76 30.19 -46.52
CA LEU A 62 -69.37 29.80 -45.16
C LEU A 62 -69.47 28.28 -44.91
N ASN A 63 -70.42 27.58 -45.53
CA ASN A 63 -70.57 26.13 -45.45
C ASN A 63 -69.94 25.39 -46.64
N LYS A 64 -68.77 25.84 -47.13
CA LYS A 64 -67.97 24.95 -47.98
C LYS A 64 -67.57 23.74 -47.11
N PRO A 65 -67.96 22.50 -47.46
CA PRO A 65 -67.48 21.33 -46.73
C PRO A 65 -65.94 21.34 -46.75
N PRO A 66 -65.28 20.79 -45.72
CA PRO A 66 -63.84 20.55 -45.77
C PRO A 66 -63.49 19.95 -47.13
N SER A 67 -62.46 20.48 -47.81
CA SER A 67 -62.11 20.02 -49.15
C SER A 67 -61.91 18.49 -49.09
N LYS A 68 -62.23 17.77 -50.18
CA LYS A 68 -62.08 16.30 -50.21
C LYS A 68 -60.68 15.87 -49.73
N SER A 69 -59.70 16.74 -49.93
CA SER A 69 -58.30 16.58 -49.56
C SER A 69 -58.03 16.67 -48.06
N THR A 70 -58.75 17.50 -47.29
CA THR A 70 -58.62 17.49 -45.83
C THR A 70 -59.18 16.20 -45.21
N ASN A 71 -60.30 15.68 -45.73
CA ASN A 71 -60.86 14.39 -45.28
C ASN A 71 -59.96 13.20 -45.67
N ASN A 72 -59.33 13.25 -46.85
CA ASN A 72 -58.37 12.25 -47.31
C ASN A 72 -57.08 12.26 -46.46
N LEU A 73 -56.54 13.46 -46.19
CA LEU A 73 -55.39 13.62 -45.29
C LEU A 73 -55.72 13.12 -43.88
N GLN A 74 -56.88 13.48 -43.33
CA GLN A 74 -57.34 12.97 -42.03
C GLN A 74 -57.44 11.43 -42.03
N SER A 75 -58.01 10.82 -43.07
CA SER A 75 -58.08 9.36 -43.18
C SER A 75 -56.70 8.71 -43.23
N LYS A 76 -55.75 9.28 -43.97
CA LYS A 76 -54.38 8.76 -44.09
C LYS A 76 -53.58 8.96 -42.80
N LEU A 77 -53.74 10.09 -42.11
CA LEU A 77 -53.18 10.30 -40.77
C LEU A 77 -53.74 9.31 -39.75
N THR A 78 -55.05 9.09 -39.75
CA THR A 78 -55.68 8.09 -38.87
C THR A 78 -55.17 6.68 -39.19
N LYS A 79 -54.94 6.35 -40.47
CA LYS A 79 -54.31 5.08 -40.87
C LYS A 79 -52.84 4.98 -40.49
N PHE A 80 -52.09 6.09 -40.50
CA PHE A 80 -50.71 6.14 -40.01
C PHE A 80 -50.67 5.88 -38.50
N ILE A 81 -51.52 6.58 -37.73
CA ILE A 81 -51.62 6.44 -36.27
C ILE A 81 -52.09 5.03 -35.86
N ASN A 82 -53.13 4.50 -36.53
CA ASN A 82 -53.70 3.19 -36.22
C ASN A 82 -53.01 2.03 -36.96
N GLY A 83 -52.09 2.32 -37.87
CA GLY A 83 -51.41 1.35 -38.74
C GLY A 83 -50.32 0.55 -38.06
N GLY A 84 -50.09 0.81 -36.77
CA GLY A 84 -49.07 0.18 -35.93
C GLY A 84 -47.69 0.71 -36.27
N ASN A 85 -47.17 1.61 -35.42
CA ASN A 85 -45.78 2.11 -35.30
C ASN A 85 -44.95 2.44 -36.56
N LYS A 86 -45.44 2.25 -37.79
CA LYS A 86 -44.67 2.36 -39.03
C LYS A 86 -44.47 3.79 -39.47
N ILE A 87 -43.21 4.21 -39.53
CA ILE A 87 -42.83 5.55 -39.97
C ILE A 87 -42.67 5.56 -41.50
N THR A 88 -43.81 5.70 -42.19
CA THR A 88 -43.89 5.75 -43.66
C THR A 88 -44.32 7.14 -44.16
N GLN A 89 -43.85 7.53 -45.35
CA GLN A 89 -44.21 8.81 -45.96
C GLN A 89 -45.70 8.85 -46.33
N LEU A 90 -46.36 9.98 -46.07
CA LEU A 90 -47.71 10.24 -46.54
C LEU A 90 -47.67 10.64 -48.01
N ILE A 91 -48.27 9.82 -48.87
CA ILE A 91 -48.55 10.14 -50.27
C ILE A 91 -49.99 10.64 -50.34
N VAL A 92 -50.22 11.94 -50.57
CA VAL A 92 -51.54 12.55 -50.80
C VAL A 92 -51.59 13.08 -52.22
N GLU A 93 -52.71 12.90 -52.94
CA GLU A 93 -52.90 13.52 -54.26
C GLU A 93 -52.89 15.05 -54.11
N VAL A 94 -52.15 15.72 -54.98
CA VAL A 94 -51.85 17.16 -54.89
C VAL A 94 -53.14 17.97 -55.02
N ASP A 95 -53.56 18.55 -53.92
CA ASP A 95 -54.54 19.62 -53.84
C ASP A 95 -53.88 20.76 -53.05
N ASP A 96 -53.85 21.97 -53.60
CA ASP A 96 -53.06 23.11 -53.08
C ASP A 96 -53.37 23.40 -51.60
N ASP A 97 -54.59 23.11 -51.15
CA ASP A 97 -55.09 23.39 -49.81
C ASP A 97 -54.42 22.57 -48.68
N VAL A 98 -53.73 21.46 -48.99
CA VAL A 98 -53.11 20.56 -47.98
C VAL A 98 -51.67 20.14 -48.28
N ASP A 99 -51.08 20.68 -49.35
CA ASP A 99 -49.73 20.32 -49.81
C ASP A 99 -48.65 20.69 -48.79
N ASP A 100 -48.66 21.92 -48.25
CA ASP A 100 -47.71 22.37 -47.23
C ASP A 100 -47.77 21.54 -45.94
N LEU A 101 -48.97 21.10 -45.55
CA LEU A 101 -49.16 20.24 -44.37
C LEU A 101 -48.61 18.83 -44.62
N THR A 102 -48.80 18.30 -45.83
CA THR A 102 -48.25 17.00 -46.24
C THR A 102 -46.73 17.03 -46.30
N LYS A 103 -46.13 18.10 -46.86
CA LYS A 103 -44.68 18.34 -46.87
C LYS A 103 -44.12 18.44 -45.45
N THR A 104 -44.75 19.24 -44.59
CA THR A 104 -44.34 19.41 -43.18
C THR A 104 -44.39 18.08 -42.43
N PHE A 105 -45.46 17.29 -42.61
CA PHE A 105 -45.57 15.97 -41.99
C PHE A 105 -44.49 15.02 -42.48
N ASN A 106 -44.23 14.96 -43.79
CA ASN A 106 -43.17 14.12 -44.35
C ASN A 106 -41.77 14.55 -43.86
N GLN A 107 -41.54 15.84 -43.62
CA GLN A 107 -40.30 16.31 -42.99
C GLN A 107 -40.17 15.81 -41.54
N VAL A 108 -41.27 15.77 -40.78
CA VAL A 108 -41.28 15.17 -39.43
C VAL A 108 -40.95 13.68 -39.50
N ILE A 109 -41.52 12.95 -40.46
CA ILE A 109 -41.21 11.52 -40.71
C ILE A 109 -39.73 11.33 -41.02
N LEU A 110 -39.14 12.14 -41.90
CA LEU A 110 -37.71 12.09 -42.22
C LEU A 110 -36.82 12.36 -41.00
N ASN A 111 -37.16 13.39 -40.21
CA ASN A 111 -36.42 13.71 -38.99
C ASN A 111 -36.53 12.57 -37.95
N LEU A 112 -37.71 11.95 -37.80
CA LEU A 112 -37.90 10.80 -36.92
C LEU A 112 -37.09 9.58 -37.38
N GLN A 113 -37.04 9.30 -38.69
CA GLN A 113 -36.21 8.24 -39.26
C GLN A 113 -34.72 8.49 -39.01
N GLU A 114 -34.25 9.73 -39.18
CA GLU A 114 -32.87 10.11 -38.88
C GLU A 114 -32.55 9.94 -37.39
N THR A 115 -33.44 10.38 -36.50
CA THR A 115 -33.29 10.19 -35.05
C THR A 115 -33.26 8.71 -34.68
N LEU A 116 -34.15 7.87 -35.21
CA LEU A 116 -34.12 6.43 -34.95
C LEU A 116 -32.83 5.79 -35.48
N SER A 117 -32.34 6.22 -36.64
CA SER A 117 -31.06 5.73 -37.16
C SER A 117 -29.88 6.13 -36.27
N LYS A 118 -29.91 7.33 -35.68
CA LYS A 118 -28.91 7.77 -34.70
C LYS A 118 -28.99 6.95 -33.41
N ILE A 119 -30.19 6.69 -32.90
CA ILE A 119 -30.39 5.85 -31.71
C ILE A 119 -29.85 4.43 -31.96
N VAL A 120 -30.14 3.81 -33.10
CA VAL A 120 -29.59 2.48 -33.45
C VAL A 120 -28.07 2.47 -33.42
N LYS A 121 -27.44 3.50 -34.00
CA LYS A 121 -25.99 3.58 -33.98
C LYS A 121 -25.45 3.77 -32.55
N GLU A 122 -26.05 4.65 -31.76
CA GLU A 122 -25.66 4.84 -30.35
C GLU A 122 -25.86 3.55 -29.54
N THR A 123 -26.90 2.75 -29.81
CA THR A 123 -27.09 1.45 -29.15
C THR A 123 -26.05 0.40 -29.57
N GLU A 124 -25.57 0.42 -30.82
CA GLU A 124 -24.47 -0.43 -31.27
C GLU A 124 -23.17 -0.05 -30.54
N ASP A 125 -22.85 1.25 -30.47
CA ASP A 125 -21.66 1.77 -29.79
C ASP A 125 -21.67 1.43 -28.27
N ILE A 126 -22.85 1.48 -27.61
CA ILE A 126 -22.99 1.11 -26.19
C ILE A 126 -22.84 -0.41 -26.00
N GLU A 127 -23.35 -1.24 -26.92
CA GLU A 127 -23.19 -2.70 -26.83
C GLU A 127 -21.72 -3.10 -26.93
N ASP A 128 -21.00 -2.54 -27.91
CA ASP A 128 -19.56 -2.76 -28.06
C ASP A 128 -18.78 -2.35 -26.80
N THR A 129 -19.15 -1.19 -26.22
CA THR A 129 -18.54 -0.71 -24.97
C THR A 129 -18.87 -1.63 -23.78
N SER A 130 -20.09 -2.14 -23.72
CA SER A 130 -20.53 -3.09 -22.68
C SER A 130 -19.75 -4.40 -22.72
N GLN A 131 -19.56 -4.95 -23.93
CA GLN A 131 -18.77 -6.15 -24.19
C GLN A 131 -17.32 -5.95 -23.73
N LEU A 132 -16.67 -4.85 -24.15
CA LEU A 132 -15.30 -4.54 -23.74
C LEU A 132 -15.17 -4.40 -22.23
N LEU A 133 -16.15 -3.77 -21.58
CA LEU A 133 -16.14 -3.59 -20.12
C LEU A 133 -16.31 -4.93 -19.38
N LYS A 134 -17.12 -5.84 -19.92
CA LYS A 134 -17.29 -7.20 -19.38
C LYS A 134 -16.00 -8.03 -19.51
N GLU A 135 -15.34 -7.96 -20.66
CA GLU A 135 -14.06 -8.63 -20.89
C GLU A 135 -12.97 -8.08 -19.94
N ALA A 136 -12.85 -6.76 -19.84
CA ALA A 136 -11.91 -6.10 -18.93
C ALA A 136 -12.17 -6.46 -17.46
N SER A 137 -13.44 -6.57 -17.05
CA SER A 137 -13.81 -6.96 -15.68
C SER A 137 -13.48 -8.42 -15.41
N SER A 138 -13.67 -9.31 -16.39
CA SER A 138 -13.28 -10.72 -16.27
C SER A 138 -11.76 -10.86 -16.15
N GLU A 139 -10.99 -10.09 -16.92
CA GLU A 139 -9.53 -10.05 -16.80
C GLU A 139 -9.10 -9.47 -15.45
N GLY A 140 -9.76 -8.40 -14.99
CA GLY A 140 -9.58 -7.83 -13.66
C GLY A 140 -9.76 -8.87 -12.54
N ASN A 141 -10.80 -9.70 -12.62
CA ASN A 141 -11.01 -10.78 -11.66
C ASN A 141 -9.87 -11.83 -11.64
N ILE A 142 -9.26 -12.14 -12.79
CA ILE A 142 -8.11 -13.05 -12.84
C ILE A 142 -6.90 -12.42 -12.13
N ILE A 143 -6.65 -11.12 -12.35
CA ILE A 143 -5.56 -10.39 -11.70
C ILE A 143 -5.78 -10.31 -10.18
N ILE A 144 -7.02 -10.14 -9.74
CA ILE A 144 -7.39 -10.13 -8.32
C ILE A 144 -7.07 -11.47 -7.66
N GLU A 145 -7.44 -12.59 -8.28
CA GLU A 145 -7.11 -13.93 -7.73
C GLU A 145 -5.58 -14.14 -7.65
N GLN A 146 -4.82 -13.66 -8.64
CA GLN A 146 -3.35 -13.68 -8.58
C GLN A 146 -2.78 -12.77 -7.48
N ALA A 147 -3.42 -11.64 -7.22
CA ALA A 147 -3.04 -10.75 -6.12
C ALA A 147 -3.26 -11.44 -4.77
N ILE A 148 -4.39 -12.14 -4.58
CA ILE A 148 -4.67 -12.94 -3.38
C ILE A 148 -3.59 -14.01 -3.16
N ASP A 149 -3.22 -14.76 -4.20
CA ASP A 149 -2.16 -15.77 -4.12
C ASP A 149 -0.80 -15.16 -3.71
N THR A 150 -0.51 -13.96 -4.22
CA THR A 150 0.71 -13.21 -3.89
C THR A 150 0.69 -12.75 -2.44
N ILE A 151 -0.43 -12.23 -1.96
CA ILE A 151 -0.62 -11.80 -0.56
C ILE A 151 -0.47 -12.99 0.39
N GLN A 152 -1.06 -14.15 0.06
CA GLN A 152 -0.89 -15.38 0.85
C GLN A 152 0.58 -15.81 0.96
N SER A 153 1.33 -15.66 -0.13
CA SER A 153 2.77 -15.93 -0.16
C SER A 153 3.55 -14.94 0.72
N ILE A 154 3.16 -13.66 0.71
CA ILE A 154 3.72 -12.63 1.60
C ILE A 154 3.45 -12.97 3.07
N SER A 155 2.22 -13.33 3.43
CA SER A 155 1.87 -13.73 4.80
C SER A 155 2.69 -14.92 5.28
N THR A 156 2.91 -15.92 4.42
CA THR A 156 3.77 -17.07 4.74
C THR A 156 5.23 -16.64 4.95
N ALA A 157 5.73 -15.71 4.13
CA ALA A 157 7.10 -15.18 4.29
C ALA A 157 7.25 -14.37 5.58
N ILE A 158 6.24 -13.59 5.98
CA ILE A 158 6.20 -12.85 7.25
C ILE A 158 6.28 -13.81 8.44
N GLU A 159 5.49 -14.89 8.44
CA GLU A 159 5.56 -15.93 9.49
C GLU A 159 6.96 -16.54 9.59
N GLN A 160 7.58 -16.85 8.44
CA GLN A 160 8.93 -17.40 8.40
C GLN A 160 9.98 -16.40 8.93
N ILE A 161 9.88 -15.12 8.58
CA ILE A 161 10.76 -14.06 9.10
C ILE A 161 10.59 -13.93 10.62
N SER A 162 9.35 -13.94 11.11
CA SER A 162 9.05 -13.88 12.54
C SER A 162 9.68 -15.04 13.31
N ALA A 163 9.51 -16.28 12.82
CA ALA A 163 10.14 -17.46 13.39
C ALA A 163 11.69 -17.35 13.38
N SER A 164 12.26 -16.87 12.28
CA SER A 164 13.71 -16.67 12.16
C SER A 164 14.22 -15.63 13.15
N ASN A 165 13.52 -14.50 13.32
CA ASN A 165 13.88 -13.47 14.31
C ASN A 165 13.86 -14.04 15.74
N GLN A 166 12.88 -14.89 16.07
CA GLN A 166 12.81 -15.56 17.36
C GLN A 166 13.99 -16.51 17.59
N GLU A 167 14.37 -17.31 16.59
CA GLU A 167 15.54 -18.18 16.66
C GLU A 167 16.84 -17.39 16.85
N ILE A 168 17.02 -16.30 16.10
CA ILE A 168 18.21 -15.44 16.22
C ILE A 168 18.24 -14.78 17.60
N SER A 169 17.08 -14.40 18.16
CA SER A 169 17.00 -13.85 19.53
C SER A 169 17.50 -14.85 20.57
N ILE A 170 17.04 -16.10 20.50
CA ILE A 170 17.47 -17.17 21.41
C ILE A 170 18.97 -17.45 21.24
N PHE A 171 19.45 -17.50 20.00
CA PHE A 171 20.88 -17.69 19.72
C PHE A 171 21.73 -16.55 20.26
N SER A 172 21.25 -15.30 20.15
CA SER A 172 21.93 -14.12 20.70
C SER A 172 22.01 -14.17 22.22
N GLU A 173 20.93 -14.58 22.89
CA GLU A 173 20.90 -14.77 24.35
C GLU A 173 21.93 -15.83 24.80
N HIS A 174 21.95 -17.01 24.16
CA HIS A 174 22.92 -18.05 24.45
C HIS A 174 24.37 -17.60 24.19
N THR A 175 24.60 -16.86 23.11
CA THR A 175 25.93 -16.33 22.79
C THR A 175 26.35 -15.29 23.82
N SER A 176 25.43 -14.45 24.29
CA SER A 176 25.68 -13.45 25.34
C SER A 176 26.10 -14.13 26.64
N GLN A 177 25.34 -15.16 27.04
CA GLN A 177 25.66 -15.95 28.23
C GLN A 177 27.05 -16.60 28.11
N ALA A 178 27.34 -17.26 26.99
CA ALA A 178 28.64 -17.91 26.77
C ALA A 178 29.80 -16.89 26.77
N ALA A 179 29.59 -15.70 26.21
CA ALA A 179 30.59 -14.63 26.23
C ALA A 179 30.81 -14.06 27.63
N GLN A 180 29.75 -13.94 28.44
CA GLN A 180 29.82 -13.52 29.83
C GLN A 180 30.55 -14.55 30.70
N GLU A 181 30.22 -15.83 30.58
CA GLU A 181 30.94 -16.94 31.24
C GLU A 181 32.43 -16.94 30.84
N GLY A 182 32.72 -16.77 29.55
CA GLY A 182 34.09 -16.65 29.04
C GLY A 182 34.85 -15.46 29.63
N LYS A 183 34.18 -14.32 29.83
CA LYS A 183 34.78 -13.15 30.48
C LYS A 183 35.12 -13.42 31.95
N GLU A 184 34.22 -14.05 32.70
CA GLU A 184 34.47 -14.43 34.10
C GLU A 184 35.64 -15.41 34.23
N ASP A 185 35.75 -16.38 33.32
CA ASP A 185 36.87 -17.33 33.32
C ASP A 185 38.21 -16.65 32.98
N ILE A 186 38.19 -15.63 32.12
CA ILE A 186 39.36 -14.79 31.86
C ILE A 186 39.76 -13.99 33.10
N GLU A 187 38.81 -13.41 33.85
CA GLU A 187 39.10 -12.70 35.10
C GLU A 187 39.78 -13.63 36.12
N LYS A 188 39.27 -14.86 36.31
CA LYS A 188 39.92 -15.88 37.14
C LYS A 188 41.32 -16.22 36.65
N ALA A 189 41.53 -16.31 35.34
CA ALA A 189 42.84 -16.60 34.76
C ALA A 189 43.84 -15.46 35.00
N ILE A 190 43.40 -14.19 34.98
CA ILE A 190 44.23 -13.03 35.34
C ILE A 190 44.68 -13.15 36.79
N GLU A 191 43.76 -13.40 37.73
CA GLU A 191 44.07 -13.58 39.15
C GLU A 191 45.10 -14.70 39.36
N GLN A 192 44.94 -15.83 38.64
CA GLN A 192 45.85 -16.95 38.74
C GLN A 192 47.26 -16.62 38.21
N ILE A 193 47.38 -15.84 37.13
CA ILE A 193 48.67 -15.35 36.62
C ILE A 193 49.33 -14.39 37.62
N GLU A 194 48.56 -13.53 38.28
CA GLU A 194 49.09 -12.66 39.33
C GLU A 194 49.64 -13.46 40.52
N SER A 195 48.95 -14.53 40.91
CA SER A 195 49.43 -15.48 41.92
C SER A 195 50.75 -16.14 41.50
N ILE A 196 50.85 -16.61 40.25
CA ILE A 196 52.10 -17.17 39.69
C ILE A 196 53.24 -16.14 39.77
N LYS A 197 53.00 -14.90 39.34
CA LYS A 197 53.98 -13.81 39.41
C LYS A 197 54.51 -13.61 40.83
N LEU A 198 53.62 -13.65 41.84
CA LEU A 198 53.98 -13.48 43.24
C LEU A 198 54.80 -14.68 43.77
N VAL A 199 54.40 -15.91 43.44
CA VAL A 199 55.14 -17.13 43.80
C VAL A 199 56.55 -17.11 43.19
N THR A 200 56.67 -16.80 41.90
CA THR A 200 57.97 -16.74 41.22
C THR A 200 58.89 -15.64 41.78
N GLN A 201 58.32 -14.49 42.17
CA GLN A 201 59.06 -13.42 42.81
C GLN A 201 59.57 -13.83 44.21
N ASN A 202 58.75 -14.54 44.98
CA ASN A 202 59.17 -15.08 46.28
C ASN A 202 60.27 -16.15 46.11
N SER A 203 60.15 -17.06 45.14
CA SER A 203 61.19 -18.05 44.82
C SER A 203 62.51 -17.38 44.45
N THR A 204 62.46 -16.33 43.62
CA THR A 204 63.65 -15.53 43.27
C THR A 204 64.31 -14.96 44.52
N THR A 205 63.52 -14.36 45.42
CA THR A 205 64.02 -13.79 46.69
C THR A 205 64.66 -14.86 47.59
N HIS A 206 64.06 -16.05 47.68
CA HIS A 206 64.62 -17.15 48.46
C HIS A 206 65.94 -17.68 47.89
N MET A 207 66.05 -17.77 46.56
CA MET A 207 67.27 -18.22 45.88
C MET A 207 68.41 -17.20 46.01
N GLU A 208 68.10 -15.89 45.96
CA GLU A 208 69.09 -14.84 46.22
C GLU A 208 69.66 -14.94 47.64
N ARG A 209 68.79 -15.16 48.63
CA ARG A 209 69.19 -15.39 50.03
C ARG A 209 70.00 -16.68 50.20
N LEU A 210 69.65 -17.75 49.49
CA LEU A 210 70.42 -18.99 49.50
C LEU A 210 71.82 -18.77 48.91
N ASN A 211 71.92 -18.09 47.77
CA ASN A 211 73.19 -17.76 47.13
C ASN A 211 74.10 -16.92 48.06
N GLU A 212 73.54 -15.96 48.79
CA GLU A 212 74.27 -15.19 49.81
C GLU A 212 74.78 -16.08 50.96
N LYS A 213 73.91 -16.92 51.53
CA LYS A 213 74.28 -17.85 52.62
C LYS A 213 75.34 -18.85 52.19
N THR A 214 75.21 -19.43 50.99
CA THR A 214 76.20 -20.34 50.41
C THR A 214 77.55 -19.64 50.23
N GLY A 215 77.55 -18.35 49.86
CA GLY A 215 78.77 -17.52 49.84
C GLY A 215 79.42 -17.37 51.22
N GLN A 216 78.63 -17.14 52.27
CA GLN A 216 79.13 -17.07 53.66
C GLN A 216 79.71 -18.41 54.13
N ILE A 217 79.07 -19.54 53.80
CA ILE A 217 79.59 -20.87 54.15
C ILE A 217 80.90 -21.13 53.42
N ASN A 218 81.05 -20.70 52.16
CA ASN A 218 82.32 -20.84 51.43
C ASN A 218 83.47 -20.13 52.16
N GLN A 219 83.24 -18.91 52.64
CA GLN A 219 84.25 -18.15 53.40
C GLN A 219 84.65 -18.85 54.70
N ILE A 220 83.69 -19.52 55.37
CA ILE A 220 83.97 -20.30 56.58
C ILE A 220 84.77 -21.55 56.24
N ALA A 221 84.41 -22.26 55.16
CA ALA A 221 85.16 -23.44 54.69
C ALA A 221 86.61 -23.06 54.34
N ASP A 222 86.80 -21.97 53.59
CA ASP A 222 88.13 -21.43 53.27
C ASP A 222 88.94 -21.09 54.53
N LEU A 223 88.31 -20.49 55.55
CA LEU A 223 88.96 -20.21 56.84
C LEU A 223 89.38 -21.50 57.56
N ILE A 224 88.52 -22.52 57.61
CA ILE A 224 88.83 -23.80 58.27
C ILE A 224 89.96 -24.53 57.53
N THR A 225 89.97 -24.51 56.19
CA THR A 225 91.09 -25.06 55.41
C THR A 225 92.39 -24.34 55.76
N ASN A 226 92.39 -23.01 55.83
CA ASN A 226 93.56 -22.24 56.26
C ASN A 226 94.02 -22.60 57.69
N ILE A 227 93.09 -22.81 58.62
CA ILE A 227 93.41 -23.25 60.00
C ILE A 227 93.99 -24.66 60.00
N ALA A 228 93.44 -25.58 59.20
CA ALA A 228 93.94 -26.94 59.06
C ALA A 228 95.37 -26.94 58.50
N ASP A 229 95.64 -26.15 57.46
CA ASP A 229 96.99 -26.01 56.88
C ASP A 229 98.00 -25.43 57.89
N GLN A 230 97.59 -24.41 58.67
CA GLN A 230 98.40 -23.87 59.76
C GLN A 230 98.66 -24.90 60.86
N THR A 231 97.64 -25.68 61.23
CA THR A 231 97.75 -26.74 62.25
C THR A 231 98.66 -27.86 61.77
N ASN A 232 98.58 -28.24 60.49
CA ASN A 232 99.46 -29.21 59.86
C ASN A 232 100.92 -28.74 59.91
N LEU A 233 101.18 -27.47 59.59
CA LEU A 233 102.52 -26.87 59.71
C LEU A 233 103.03 -26.83 61.16
N LEU A 234 102.18 -26.50 62.12
CA LEU A 234 102.52 -26.52 63.55
C LEU A 234 102.84 -27.94 64.04
N ALA A 235 102.03 -28.92 63.65
CA ALA A 235 102.22 -30.32 63.98
C ALA A 235 103.53 -30.87 63.39
N LEU A 236 103.84 -30.52 62.14
CA LEU A 236 105.11 -30.86 61.50
C LEU A 236 106.32 -30.30 62.27
N ASN A 237 106.25 -29.02 62.66
CA ASN A 237 107.30 -28.40 63.47
C ASN A 237 107.46 -29.09 64.84
N ALA A 238 106.34 -29.46 65.48
CA ALA A 238 106.36 -30.21 66.74
C ALA A 238 106.93 -31.62 66.58
N ALA A 239 106.63 -32.32 65.49
CA ALA A 239 107.18 -33.64 65.18
C ALA A 239 108.70 -33.57 64.96
N ILE A 240 109.18 -32.54 64.26
CA ILE A 240 110.62 -32.27 64.06
C ILE A 240 111.32 -32.04 65.41
N GLU A 241 110.77 -31.19 66.28
CA GLU A 241 111.38 -30.88 67.56
C GLU A 241 111.31 -32.07 68.54
N ALA A 242 110.25 -32.88 68.47
CA ALA A 242 110.13 -34.13 69.21
C ALA A 242 111.17 -35.17 68.76
N ALA A 243 111.43 -35.28 67.46
CA ALA A 243 112.51 -36.12 66.93
C ALA A 243 113.89 -35.62 67.40
N ARG A 244 114.07 -34.30 67.50
CA ARG A 244 115.30 -33.66 67.99
C ARG A 244 115.59 -33.92 69.46
N ALA A 245 114.55 -34.07 70.29
CA ALA A 245 114.66 -34.40 71.71
C ALA A 245 114.99 -35.89 71.99
N GLY A 246 115.09 -36.73 70.95
CA GLY A 246 115.49 -38.13 71.06
C GLY A 246 114.51 -38.98 71.89
N GLU A 247 115.03 -39.83 72.79
CA GLU A 247 114.20 -40.73 73.63
C GLU A 247 113.20 -39.98 74.52
N HIS A 248 113.48 -38.73 74.92
CA HIS A 248 112.57 -37.92 75.75
C HIS A 248 111.39 -37.33 74.96
N GLY A 249 111.50 -37.22 73.63
CA GLY A 249 110.47 -36.65 72.76
C GLY A 249 109.49 -37.66 72.18
N ARG A 250 109.68 -38.97 72.45
CA ARG A 250 108.93 -40.06 71.81
C ARG A 250 107.41 -39.96 71.95
N GLY A 251 106.92 -39.59 73.13
CA GLY A 251 105.49 -39.38 73.38
C GLY A 251 104.94 -38.14 72.66
N PHE A 252 105.72 -37.06 72.58
CA PHE A 252 105.37 -35.85 71.84
C PHE A 252 105.34 -36.07 70.33
N ALA A 253 106.23 -36.92 69.79
CA ALA A 253 106.26 -37.25 68.37
C ALA A 253 104.96 -37.96 67.93
N VAL A 254 104.44 -38.88 68.75
CA VAL A 254 103.17 -39.58 68.48
C VAL A 254 102.00 -38.59 68.47
N VAL A 255 101.93 -37.69 69.46
CA VAL A 255 100.88 -36.66 69.52
C VAL A 255 100.97 -35.70 68.33
N ALA A 256 102.18 -35.28 67.94
CA ALA A 256 102.38 -34.40 66.81
C ALA A 256 101.94 -35.05 65.48
N GLU A 257 102.24 -36.34 65.26
CA GLU A 257 101.78 -37.06 64.07
C GLU A 257 100.24 -37.23 64.06
N GLU A 258 99.62 -37.47 65.21
CA GLU A 258 98.15 -37.55 65.31
C GLU A 258 97.48 -36.21 64.99
N ILE A 259 98.04 -35.09 65.48
CA ILE A 259 97.55 -33.75 65.13
C ILE A 259 97.74 -33.48 63.64
N ARG A 260 98.85 -33.92 63.05
CA ARG A 260 99.14 -33.80 61.61
C ARG A 260 98.09 -34.52 60.78
N ASN A 261 97.79 -35.76 61.13
CA ASN A 261 96.76 -36.57 60.48
C ASN A 261 95.37 -35.93 60.60
N LEU A 262 94.99 -35.44 61.80
CA LEU A 262 93.73 -34.72 62.01
C LEU A 262 93.63 -33.45 61.15
N ALA A 263 94.74 -32.73 60.98
CA ALA A 263 94.80 -31.52 60.17
C ALA A 263 94.63 -31.84 58.68
N GLU A 264 95.31 -32.87 58.16
CA GLU A 264 95.13 -33.36 56.77
C GLU A 264 93.69 -33.85 56.53
N GLU A 265 93.11 -34.59 57.47
CA GLU A 265 91.72 -35.06 57.38
C GLU A 265 90.72 -33.89 57.40
N THR A 266 90.97 -32.87 58.23
CA THR A 266 90.16 -31.64 58.29
C THR A 266 90.24 -30.85 56.98
N ALA A 267 91.42 -30.71 56.39
CA ALA A 267 91.61 -30.06 55.08
C ALA A 267 90.88 -30.85 53.96
N GLY A 268 90.97 -32.18 53.97
CA GLY A 268 90.25 -33.03 53.03
C GLY A 268 88.72 -32.93 53.18
N ALA A 269 88.21 -32.89 54.41
CA ALA A 269 86.79 -32.71 54.69
C ALA A 269 86.27 -31.33 54.24
N THR A 270 87.04 -30.27 54.50
CA THR A 270 86.68 -28.92 54.03
C THR A 270 86.74 -28.79 52.51
N GLY A 271 87.68 -29.45 51.84
CA GLY A 271 87.70 -29.51 50.37
C GLY A 271 86.41 -30.09 49.78
N LYS A 272 85.89 -31.18 50.37
CA LYS A 272 84.59 -31.75 49.97
C LYS A 272 83.42 -30.79 50.22
N ILE A 273 83.46 -30.05 51.33
CA ILE A 273 82.45 -29.01 51.63
C ILE A 273 82.48 -27.92 50.55
N THR A 274 83.66 -27.44 50.15
CA THR A 274 83.80 -26.43 49.10
C THR A 274 83.27 -26.90 47.74
N GLU A 275 83.48 -28.19 47.40
CA GLU A 275 82.89 -28.79 46.20
C GLU A 275 81.35 -28.80 46.25
N LEU A 276 80.77 -29.26 47.36
CA LEU A 276 79.32 -29.25 47.56
C LEU A 276 78.72 -27.83 47.50
N ILE A 277 79.40 -26.84 48.07
CA ILE A 277 78.99 -25.43 48.02
C ILE A 277 79.00 -24.91 46.57
N LYS A 278 79.99 -25.30 45.77
CA LYS A 278 80.08 -24.92 44.36
C LYS A 278 78.91 -25.51 43.56
N ASP A 279 78.56 -26.76 43.82
CA ASP A 279 77.42 -27.42 43.18
C ASP A 279 76.09 -26.77 43.59
N ILE A 280 75.87 -26.53 44.88
CA ILE A 280 74.68 -25.80 45.39
C ILE A 280 74.58 -24.42 44.71
N LYS A 281 75.69 -23.71 44.56
CA LYS A 281 75.72 -22.39 43.92
C LYS A 281 75.37 -22.48 42.42
N LEU A 282 75.85 -23.50 41.71
CA LEU A 282 75.49 -23.75 40.32
C LEU A 282 73.97 -23.97 40.19
N GLU A 283 73.41 -24.90 40.97
CA GLU A 283 71.98 -25.21 40.96
C GLU A 283 71.12 -24.00 41.33
N THR A 284 71.55 -23.22 42.34
CA THR A 284 70.86 -22.00 42.76
C THR A 284 70.81 -20.96 41.63
N ASN A 285 71.90 -20.77 40.87
CA ASN A 285 71.92 -19.84 39.74
C ASN A 285 71.06 -20.32 38.57
N GLN A 286 71.05 -21.62 38.30
CA GLN A 286 70.15 -22.22 37.29
C GLN A 286 68.68 -21.99 37.68
N ALA A 287 68.34 -22.24 38.94
CA ALA A 287 66.99 -22.05 39.44
C ALA A 287 66.56 -20.56 39.46
N LEU A 288 67.49 -19.64 39.73
CA LEU A 288 67.26 -18.19 39.63
C LEU A 288 66.94 -17.77 38.18
N THR A 289 67.70 -18.31 37.22
CA THR A 289 67.48 -18.06 35.79
C THR A 289 66.11 -18.60 35.35
N ALA A 290 65.76 -19.81 35.77
CA ALA A 290 64.45 -20.41 35.50
C ALA A 290 63.30 -19.58 36.11
N SER A 291 63.45 -19.07 37.35
CA SER A 291 62.46 -18.17 37.95
C SER A 291 62.30 -16.87 37.19
N LYS A 292 63.40 -16.22 36.77
CA LYS A 292 63.32 -14.99 35.95
C LYS A 292 62.58 -15.23 34.64
N ASN A 293 62.91 -16.31 33.93
CA ASN A 293 62.21 -16.69 32.71
C ASN A 293 60.72 -16.97 32.97
N GLY A 294 60.39 -17.68 34.06
CA GLY A 294 59.01 -17.95 34.46
C GLY A 294 58.20 -16.67 34.74
N LYS A 295 58.83 -15.66 35.35
CA LYS A 295 58.21 -14.34 35.57
C LYS A 295 57.93 -13.63 34.25
N ASP A 296 58.89 -13.65 33.32
CA ASP A 296 58.72 -13.00 32.02
C ASP A 296 57.62 -13.68 31.18
N GLU A 297 57.55 -15.01 31.20
CA GLU A 297 56.47 -15.75 30.56
C GLU A 297 55.10 -15.48 31.20
N ALA A 298 55.03 -15.34 32.53
CA ALA A 298 53.79 -14.94 33.21
C ALA A 298 53.32 -13.54 32.78
N LEU A 299 54.23 -12.57 32.60
CA LEU A 299 53.90 -11.23 32.11
C LEU A 299 53.39 -11.24 30.67
N LYS A 300 54.00 -12.04 29.79
CA LYS A 300 53.48 -12.25 28.42
C LYS A 300 52.09 -12.87 28.45
N GLY A 301 51.90 -13.91 29.28
CA GLY A 301 50.60 -14.55 29.49
C GLY A 301 49.53 -13.56 29.95
N GLN A 302 49.86 -12.68 30.91
CA GLN A 302 48.96 -11.64 31.39
C GLN A 302 48.48 -10.73 30.26
N THR A 303 49.39 -10.32 29.38
CA THR A 303 49.07 -9.46 28.23
C THR A 303 48.10 -10.13 27.27
N ILE A 304 48.34 -11.41 26.94
CA ILE A 304 47.49 -12.20 26.05
C ILE A 304 46.09 -12.40 26.65
N ILE A 305 46.00 -12.76 27.94
CA ILE A 305 44.72 -12.97 28.61
C ILE A 305 43.93 -11.66 28.74
N THR A 306 44.60 -10.54 29.01
CA THR A 306 43.95 -9.22 29.05
C THR A 306 43.36 -8.87 27.68
N GLN A 307 44.08 -9.16 26.59
CA GLN A 307 43.57 -8.96 25.24
C GLN A 307 42.36 -9.87 24.94
N LEU A 308 42.37 -11.12 25.41
CA LEU A 308 41.22 -12.02 25.32
C LEU A 308 39.99 -11.47 26.06
N GLY A 309 40.16 -10.90 27.25
CA GLY A 309 39.06 -10.26 28.00
C GLY A 309 38.44 -9.07 27.24
N ASN A 310 39.27 -8.28 26.57
CA ASN A 310 38.78 -7.21 25.69
C ASN A 310 38.02 -7.75 24.48
N ASN A 311 38.42 -8.90 23.92
CA ASN A 311 37.70 -9.52 22.80
C ASN A 311 36.31 -10.02 23.23
N PHE A 312 36.19 -10.64 24.41
CA PHE A 312 34.88 -11.02 24.96
C PHE A 312 33.98 -9.81 25.21
N SER A 313 34.55 -8.68 25.67
CA SER A 313 33.79 -7.44 25.83
C SER A 313 33.24 -6.91 24.50
N LYS A 314 34.03 -6.99 23.42
CA LYS A 314 33.56 -6.63 22.06
C LYS A 314 32.50 -7.59 21.53
N ILE A 315 32.61 -8.87 21.84
CA ILE A 315 31.59 -9.87 21.47
C ILE A 315 30.26 -9.52 22.14
N LEU A 316 30.26 -9.18 23.43
CA LEU A 316 29.07 -8.74 24.15
C LEU A 316 28.43 -7.49 23.51
N GLU A 317 29.23 -6.49 23.17
CA GLU A 317 28.74 -5.27 22.47
C GLU A 317 28.08 -5.59 21.12
N GLN A 318 28.69 -6.48 20.32
CA GLN A 318 28.12 -6.91 19.04
C GLN A 318 26.80 -7.68 19.21
N ILE A 319 26.65 -8.44 20.30
CA ILE A 319 25.42 -9.18 20.60
C ILE A 319 24.30 -8.23 21.06
N GLU A 320 24.64 -7.18 21.81
CA GLU A 320 23.68 -6.11 22.16
C GLU A 320 23.17 -5.40 20.89
N GLU A 321 24.06 -5.05 19.97
CA GLU A 321 23.67 -4.48 18.67
C GLU A 321 22.77 -5.44 17.88
N THR A 322 23.14 -6.72 17.82
CA THR A 322 22.35 -7.76 17.14
C THR A 322 20.95 -7.87 17.74
N THR A 323 20.83 -7.81 19.08
CA THR A 323 19.55 -7.85 19.78
C THR A 323 18.69 -6.63 19.45
N SER A 324 19.30 -5.44 19.35
CA SER A 324 18.59 -4.23 18.91
C SER A 324 18.09 -4.34 17.47
N GLN A 325 18.91 -4.90 16.56
CA GLN A 325 18.51 -5.13 15.16
C GLN A 325 17.35 -6.13 15.05
N ILE A 326 17.36 -7.20 15.85
CA ILE A 326 16.26 -8.17 15.91
C ILE A 326 14.96 -7.50 16.37
N GLN A 327 15.01 -6.64 17.39
CA GLN A 327 13.83 -5.89 17.84
C GLN A 327 13.24 -5.00 16.74
N GLN A 328 14.10 -4.32 15.98
CA GLN A 328 13.67 -3.52 14.83
C GLN A 328 13.09 -4.40 13.72
N ALA A 329 13.70 -5.54 13.43
CA ALA A 329 13.21 -6.49 12.44
C ALA A 329 11.84 -7.06 12.84
N THR A 330 11.62 -7.38 14.12
CA THR A 330 10.32 -7.82 14.64
C THR A 330 9.26 -6.74 14.46
N ALA A 331 9.56 -5.49 14.82
CA ALA A 331 8.62 -4.38 14.63
C ALA A 331 8.24 -4.17 13.15
N ALA A 332 9.23 -4.21 12.24
CA ALA A 332 8.98 -4.14 10.80
C ALA A 332 8.16 -5.32 10.28
N THR A 333 8.34 -6.52 10.85
CA THR A 333 7.57 -7.72 10.49
C THR A 333 6.11 -7.60 10.94
N GLU A 334 5.85 -7.02 12.11
CA GLU A 334 4.49 -6.72 12.59
C GLU A 334 3.77 -5.67 11.71
N GLU A 335 4.51 -4.65 11.26
CA GLU A 335 3.99 -3.64 10.33
C GLU A 335 3.63 -4.29 8.97
N LEU A 336 4.52 -5.11 8.41
CA LEU A 336 4.26 -5.86 7.18
C LEU A 336 3.04 -6.79 7.31
N ALA A 337 2.83 -7.41 8.47
CA ALA A 337 1.65 -8.25 8.72
C ALA A 337 0.36 -7.42 8.62
N THR A 338 0.37 -6.23 9.22
CA THR A 338 -0.76 -5.29 9.17
C THR A 338 -1.03 -4.81 7.74
N GLU A 339 0.02 -4.43 7.00
CA GLU A 339 -0.11 -4.03 5.59
C GLU A 339 -0.63 -5.17 4.69
N SER A 340 -0.22 -6.41 4.95
CA SER A 340 -0.72 -7.60 4.25
C SER A 340 -2.23 -7.76 4.45
N ASP A 341 -2.71 -7.64 5.68
CA ASP A 341 -4.15 -7.69 6.02
C ASP A 341 -4.94 -6.55 5.34
N GLU A 342 -4.39 -5.34 5.30
CA GLU A 342 -5.00 -4.22 4.56
C GLU A 342 -5.09 -4.50 3.06
N MET A 343 -4.08 -5.15 2.48
CA MET A 343 -4.06 -5.53 1.06
C MET A 343 -5.14 -6.57 0.73
N VAL A 344 -5.41 -7.53 1.62
CA VAL A 344 -6.53 -8.47 1.48
C VAL A 344 -7.85 -7.71 1.39
N ASN A 345 -8.11 -6.80 2.34
CA ASN A 345 -9.34 -6.01 2.37
C ASN A 345 -9.50 -5.14 1.11
N MET A 346 -8.41 -4.55 0.62
CA MET A 346 -8.41 -3.77 -0.62
C MET A 346 -8.76 -4.64 -1.83
N THR A 347 -8.20 -5.85 -1.90
CA THR A 347 -8.42 -6.80 -2.99
C THR A 347 -9.87 -7.30 -3.02
N ASP A 348 -10.46 -7.57 -1.86
CA ASP A 348 -11.90 -7.86 -1.72
C ASP A 348 -12.76 -6.68 -2.19
N GLY A 349 -12.38 -5.45 -1.86
CA GLY A 349 -13.06 -4.24 -2.33
C GLY A 349 -13.04 -4.11 -3.87
N VAL A 350 -11.89 -4.38 -4.50
CA VAL A 350 -11.78 -4.35 -5.97
C VAL A 350 -12.61 -5.48 -6.60
N LYS A 351 -12.67 -6.66 -5.98
CA LYS A 351 -13.50 -7.79 -6.45
C LYS A 351 -14.97 -7.43 -6.51
N LEU A 352 -15.49 -6.80 -5.46
CA LEU A 352 -16.88 -6.31 -5.42
C LEU A 352 -17.16 -5.31 -6.55
N ILE A 353 -16.22 -4.41 -6.84
CA ILE A 353 -16.35 -3.44 -7.94
C ILE A 353 -16.41 -4.18 -9.30
N MET A 354 -15.55 -5.17 -9.53
CA MET A 354 -15.56 -5.94 -10.78
C MET A 354 -16.89 -6.69 -10.98
N ASP A 355 -17.41 -7.32 -9.93
CA ASP A 355 -18.70 -8.01 -9.96
C ASP A 355 -19.86 -7.03 -10.23
N GLU A 356 -19.83 -5.83 -9.65
CA GLU A 356 -20.84 -4.79 -9.90
C GLU A 356 -20.78 -4.27 -11.35
N ILE A 357 -19.59 -4.16 -11.94
CA ILE A 357 -19.42 -3.81 -13.35
C ILE A 357 -20.00 -4.90 -14.26
N ILE A 358 -19.77 -6.18 -13.96
CA ILE A 358 -20.34 -7.31 -14.72
C ILE A 358 -21.88 -7.30 -14.65
N ASN A 359 -22.44 -7.02 -13.47
CA ASN A 359 -23.89 -6.91 -13.31
C ASN A 359 -24.46 -5.70 -14.08
N SER A 360 -23.78 -4.56 -14.02
CA SER A 360 -24.19 -3.33 -14.72
C SER A 360 -24.14 -3.47 -16.24
N THR A 361 -23.10 -4.11 -16.79
CA THR A 361 -22.98 -4.41 -18.22
C THR A 361 -24.04 -5.40 -18.69
N THR A 362 -24.39 -6.38 -17.86
CA THR A 362 -25.50 -7.31 -18.14
C THR A 362 -26.83 -6.57 -18.22
N TYR A 363 -27.14 -5.72 -17.24
CA TYR A 363 -28.35 -4.88 -17.26
C TYR A 363 -28.41 -3.94 -18.47
N MET A 364 -27.25 -3.39 -18.86
CA MET A 364 -27.13 -2.52 -20.02
C MET A 364 -27.45 -3.27 -21.31
N SER A 365 -26.90 -4.47 -21.50
CA SER A 365 -27.19 -5.33 -22.68
C SER A 365 -28.68 -5.70 -22.76
N ASP A 366 -29.30 -6.08 -21.63
CA ASP A 366 -30.76 -6.35 -21.58
C ASP A 366 -31.59 -5.12 -21.99
N SER A 367 -31.20 -3.93 -21.52
CA SER A 367 -31.87 -2.67 -21.83
C SER A 367 -31.72 -2.28 -23.31
N LEU A 368 -30.52 -2.50 -23.87
CA LEU A 368 -30.25 -2.29 -25.30
C LEU A 368 -31.08 -3.23 -26.17
N GLN A 369 -31.21 -4.50 -25.78
CA GLN A 369 -32.07 -5.46 -26.48
C GLN A 369 -33.54 -5.00 -26.52
N GLY A 370 -34.03 -4.45 -25.40
CA GLY A 370 -35.37 -3.84 -25.34
C GLY A 370 -35.53 -2.63 -26.27
N LEU A 371 -34.50 -1.77 -26.35
CA LEU A 371 -34.48 -0.63 -27.28
C LEU A 371 -34.46 -1.08 -28.75
N TYR A 372 -33.65 -2.09 -29.10
CA TYR A 372 -33.63 -2.66 -30.44
C TYR A 372 -35.01 -3.16 -30.85
N GLN A 373 -35.66 -3.93 -29.98
CA GLN A 373 -37.01 -4.45 -30.24
C GLN A 373 -38.01 -3.30 -30.46
N MET A 374 -37.95 -2.26 -29.63
CA MET A 374 -38.82 -1.10 -29.77
C MET A 374 -38.58 -0.34 -31.08
N ILE A 375 -37.32 -0.14 -31.49
CA ILE A 375 -37.00 0.54 -32.76
C ILE A 375 -37.38 -0.30 -33.97
N GLU A 376 -37.22 -1.62 -33.88
CA GLU A 376 -37.61 -2.55 -34.95
C GLU A 376 -39.13 -2.50 -35.20
N GLU A 377 -39.94 -2.34 -34.15
CA GLU A 377 -41.38 -2.10 -34.27
C GLU A 377 -41.74 -0.81 -35.04
N PHE A 378 -40.85 0.20 -35.07
CA PHE A 378 -41.08 1.43 -35.85
C PHE A 378 -40.65 1.30 -37.33
N LYS A 379 -39.76 0.34 -37.63
CA LYS A 379 -39.24 0.09 -38.98
C LYS A 379 -40.13 -0.86 -39.79
N ASN A 380 -40.69 -1.88 -39.15
CA ASN A 380 -41.48 -2.95 -39.78
C ASN A 380 -42.96 -2.67 -39.79
#